data_AF-A0A517PHM6-F1
#
_entry.id   AF-A0A517PHM6-F1
#
_cell.length_a   1.000
_cell.length_b   1.000
_cell.length_c   1.000
_cell.angle_alpha   90.00
_cell.angle_beta   90.00
_cell.angle_gamma   90.00
#
_symmetry.space_group_name_H-M   'P 1'
#
loop_
_entity.id
_entity.type
_entity.pdbx_description
1 polymer ?
#
loop_
_entity_poly.entity_id
_entity_poly.type
_entity_poly.pdbx_seq_one_letter_code
_entity_poly.pdbx_strand_id
1 'polypeptide(L)'
;MNYARSPFRLLPALLCLILCHASTELSAAPPENLPEVSDKNIHLRGSYQNSKQKFESTKTGHVAFLGGSITEMNGYRPMVCEFLEKTFPETKFTFTNAGISSTCSNTGAFRTNRDVLSQGPVDLFFVEFAVNDDQDAGHSKEAAIRGMEGVIAQIRRHNPYADIVMVHFVNPSMLETIQQKKKPLSSSSHEQVAKHYQISTIDLASEVARLIDADQLTWKQYGGTHPAPFGNAICAAMIDKLLTRAWQESGPKEKHSTPDQPLDVFSFRNGRLIDVKHAKLASGWEIKVPDWESISGSKRSRFTSIPMLCAEQPGAELELDFEGTALGAFIVAGPDAGQLEVSIDGGPFKTHDLYHHYSKGLHYPRTVVFSSELKPGKHQAKIRVSPESSSPGHAARIMYFTGN
;
A
#
# COMPACT_ATOMS: atom_id res chain seq x y z
N MET A 1 77.21 -47.36 -13.05
CA MET A 1 76.22 -48.13 -12.26
C MET A 1 74.96 -47.29 -12.15
N ASN A 2 73.83 -47.90 -12.53
CA ASN A 2 72.48 -47.38 -12.75
C ASN A 2 71.98 -46.43 -11.64
N TYR A 3 71.12 -45.42 -11.86
CA TYR A 3 69.82 -45.46 -12.54
C TYR A 3 69.37 -44.08 -13.07
N ALA A 4 68.54 -44.15 -14.12
CA ALA A 4 67.87 -43.09 -14.86
C ALA A 4 66.82 -42.28 -14.06
N ARG A 5 66.52 -41.06 -14.52
CA ARG A 5 65.18 -40.46 -14.48
C ARG A 5 64.98 -39.38 -15.56
N SER A 6 63.79 -39.44 -16.15
CA SER A 6 63.26 -38.76 -17.34
C SER A 6 62.78 -37.32 -17.07
N PRO A 7 62.64 -36.44 -18.09
CA PRO A 7 62.11 -35.08 -17.96
C PRO A 7 60.60 -35.05 -18.25
N PHE A 8 59.82 -34.20 -17.56
CA PHE A 8 58.43 -33.91 -17.93
C PHE A 8 58.18 -32.42 -18.12
N ARG A 9 57.45 -32.17 -19.21
CA ARG A 9 57.12 -30.90 -19.88
C ARG A 9 56.08 -30.09 -19.10
N LEU A 10 56.21 -28.76 -19.16
CA LEU A 10 55.12 -27.83 -18.83
C LEU A 10 54.05 -27.81 -19.94
N LEU A 11 52.78 -27.78 -19.55
CA LEU A 11 51.63 -27.38 -20.35
C LEU A 11 50.93 -26.21 -19.63
N PRO A 12 50.43 -25.15 -20.30
CA PRO A 12 49.71 -24.07 -19.62
C PRO A 12 48.24 -24.45 -19.45
N ALA A 13 47.72 -24.31 -18.23
CA ALA A 13 46.30 -24.45 -17.93
C ALA A 13 45.57 -23.11 -18.17
N LEU A 14 44.54 -23.16 -19.01
CA LEU A 14 43.59 -22.10 -19.27
C LEU A 14 42.66 -21.97 -18.05
N LEU A 15 42.69 -20.84 -17.33
CA LEU A 15 41.81 -20.59 -16.19
C LEU A 15 40.56 -19.84 -16.66
N CYS A 16 39.43 -20.55 -16.79
CA CYS A 16 38.12 -19.93 -16.93
C CYS A 16 37.69 -19.29 -15.60
N LEU A 17 37.62 -17.96 -15.56
CA LEU A 17 36.99 -17.22 -14.47
C LEU A 17 35.46 -17.33 -14.59
N ILE A 18 34.86 -18.14 -13.72
CA ILE A 18 33.41 -18.11 -13.47
C ILE A 18 33.16 -16.96 -12.49
N LEU A 19 32.59 -15.87 -12.98
CA LEU A 19 32.08 -14.78 -12.15
C LEU A 19 30.75 -15.21 -11.50
N CYS A 20 30.83 -15.86 -10.34
CA CYS A 20 29.67 -16.03 -9.46
C CYS A 20 29.22 -14.66 -8.96
N HIS A 21 28.10 -14.17 -9.49
CA HIS A 21 27.36 -13.06 -8.88
C HIS A 21 26.65 -13.62 -7.64
N ALA A 22 27.29 -13.50 -6.48
CA ALA A 22 26.63 -13.73 -5.22
C ALA A 22 25.76 -12.50 -4.90
N SER A 23 24.47 -12.58 -5.20
CA SER A 23 23.46 -11.70 -4.59
C SER A 23 23.37 -12.09 -3.12
N THR A 24 24.10 -11.40 -2.24
CA THR A 24 23.89 -11.53 -0.80
C THR A 24 22.62 -10.78 -0.44
N GLU A 25 21.47 -11.47 -0.51
CA GLU A 25 20.29 -11.02 0.24
C GLU A 25 20.58 -11.23 1.72
N LEU A 26 21.07 -10.17 2.35
CA LEU A 26 21.30 -10.11 3.79
C LEU A 26 19.93 -9.91 4.47
N SER A 27 19.14 -10.98 4.61
CA SER A 27 18.05 -10.93 5.59
C SER A 27 18.67 -11.13 6.97
N ALA A 28 18.70 -10.07 7.77
CA ALA A 28 19.13 -10.16 9.15
C ALA A 28 18.09 -10.98 9.92
N ALA A 29 18.53 -12.04 10.60
CA ALA A 29 17.67 -12.79 11.51
C ALA A 29 16.94 -11.83 12.47
N PRO A 30 15.67 -12.09 12.81
CA PRO A 30 14.91 -11.21 13.69
C PRO A 30 15.66 -11.02 15.02
N PRO A 31 15.68 -9.79 15.56
CA PRO A 31 16.43 -9.48 16.76
C PRO A 31 15.99 -10.35 17.95
N GLU A 32 16.97 -10.86 18.69
CA GLU A 32 16.72 -11.59 19.93
C GLU A 32 16.19 -10.65 21.03
N ASN A 33 15.41 -11.20 21.97
CA ASN A 33 14.85 -10.48 23.13
C ASN A 33 13.80 -9.41 22.80
N LEU A 34 12.85 -9.71 21.90
CA LEU A 34 11.65 -8.88 21.77
C LEU A 34 10.85 -8.87 23.09
N PRO A 35 10.24 -7.72 23.46
CA PRO A 35 9.33 -7.69 24.60
C PRO A 35 8.12 -8.59 24.34
N GLU A 36 7.50 -9.09 25.40
CA GLU A 36 6.29 -9.90 25.27
C GLU A 36 5.15 -9.07 24.66
N VAL A 37 4.57 -9.58 23.57
CA VAL A 37 3.45 -8.94 22.88
C VAL A 37 2.11 -9.33 23.50
N SER A 38 1.29 -8.32 23.79
CA SER A 38 0.01 -8.46 24.50
C SER A 38 -1.10 -9.03 23.63
N ASP A 39 -1.86 -10.01 24.16
CA ASP A 39 -3.08 -10.51 23.50
C ASP A 39 -4.18 -9.44 23.40
N LYS A 40 -4.13 -8.39 24.22
CA LYS A 40 -5.15 -7.33 24.21
C LYS A 40 -5.10 -6.48 22.93
N ASN A 41 -3.95 -6.44 22.26
CA ASN A 41 -3.73 -5.64 21.05
C ASN A 41 -3.70 -6.51 19.78
N ILE A 42 -4.14 -7.77 19.90
CA ILE A 42 -4.30 -8.72 18.82
C ILE A 42 -5.79 -9.12 18.79
N HIS A 43 -6.53 -8.61 17.81
CA HIS A 43 -7.98 -8.85 17.75
C HIS A 43 -8.27 -9.93 16.70
N LEU A 44 -8.32 -11.20 17.11
CA LEU A 44 -8.74 -12.30 16.26
C LEU A 44 -10.25 -12.22 15.96
N ARG A 45 -10.61 -12.23 14.68
CA ARG A 45 -11.99 -12.24 14.15
C ARG A 45 -12.05 -13.16 12.94
N GLY A 46 -13.18 -13.86 12.78
CA GLY A 46 -13.32 -14.84 11.72
C GLY A 46 -12.34 -16.01 11.85
N SER A 47 -12.25 -16.82 10.79
CA SER A 47 -11.41 -18.02 10.72
C SER A 47 -10.21 -17.81 9.80
N TYR A 48 -9.07 -18.43 10.09
CA TYR A 48 -7.88 -18.44 9.22
C TYR A 48 -7.56 -19.83 8.66
N GLN A 49 -8.57 -20.71 8.68
CA GLN A 49 -8.40 -22.10 8.22
C GLN A 49 -8.25 -22.20 6.70
N ASN A 50 -8.73 -21.21 5.95
CA ASN A 50 -8.70 -21.26 4.48
C ASN A 50 -7.28 -21.19 3.93
N SER A 51 -6.47 -20.23 4.41
CA SER A 51 -5.07 -20.08 4.03
C SER A 51 -4.25 -21.27 4.54
N LYS A 52 -4.44 -21.70 5.80
CA LYS A 52 -3.79 -22.88 6.37
C LYS A 52 -4.00 -24.11 5.51
N GLN A 53 -5.27 -24.45 5.22
CA GLN A 53 -5.61 -25.62 4.42
C GLN A 53 -5.06 -25.51 3.02
N LYS A 54 -5.08 -24.32 2.41
CA LYS A 54 -4.50 -24.08 1.09
C LYS A 54 -3.00 -24.41 1.09
N PHE A 55 -2.25 -23.93 2.08
CA PHE A 55 -0.82 -24.19 2.24
C PHE A 55 -0.57 -25.68 2.52
N GLU A 56 -1.27 -26.29 3.47
CA GLU A 56 -1.04 -27.68 3.87
C GLU A 56 -1.46 -28.71 2.82
N SER A 57 -2.62 -28.53 2.18
CA SER A 57 -3.18 -29.52 1.27
C SER A 57 -2.65 -29.40 -0.16
N THR A 58 -2.53 -28.17 -0.68
CA THR A 58 -2.10 -27.95 -2.07
C THR A 58 -0.63 -27.60 -2.20
N LYS A 59 0.06 -27.34 -1.07
CA LYS A 59 1.48 -26.97 -1.04
C LYS A 59 1.78 -25.76 -1.93
N THR A 60 0.80 -24.86 -2.07
CA THR A 60 0.90 -23.58 -2.80
C THR A 60 0.17 -22.51 -2.02
N GLY A 61 0.63 -21.26 -2.11
CA GLY A 61 -0.04 -20.12 -1.49
C GLY A 61 0.33 -18.80 -2.15
N HIS A 62 -0.66 -17.96 -2.44
CA HIS A 62 -0.44 -16.58 -2.84
C HIS A 62 -0.70 -15.65 -1.66
N VAL A 63 0.35 -14.95 -1.22
CA VAL A 63 0.31 -14.02 -0.10
C VAL A 63 0.63 -12.62 -0.61
N ALA A 64 -0.25 -11.66 -0.37
CA ALA A 64 -0.09 -10.30 -0.87
C ALA A 64 -0.13 -9.26 0.24
N PHE A 65 0.66 -8.20 0.08
CA PHE A 65 0.78 -7.11 1.04
C PHE A 65 0.48 -5.79 0.32
N LEU A 66 -0.55 -5.08 0.75
CA LEU A 66 -0.95 -3.78 0.20
C LEU A 66 -0.79 -2.69 1.28
N GLY A 67 0.01 -1.66 0.99
CA GLY A 67 0.18 -0.57 1.93
C GLY A 67 1.01 0.59 1.40
N GLY A 68 1.43 1.43 2.33
CA GLY A 68 2.29 2.58 2.08
C GLY A 68 3.77 2.21 2.02
N SER A 69 4.62 3.12 2.51
CA SER A 69 6.08 2.94 2.55
C SER A 69 6.53 1.84 3.52
N ILE A 70 5.76 1.58 4.58
CA ILE A 70 6.09 0.54 5.57
C ILE A 70 5.94 -0.85 4.96
N THR A 71 4.93 -1.05 4.11
CA THR A 71 4.81 -2.27 3.30
C THR A 71 5.84 -2.36 2.18
N GLU A 72 6.17 -1.23 1.53
CA GLU A 72 7.14 -1.20 0.43
C GLU A 72 8.54 -1.62 0.88
N MET A 73 8.98 -1.15 2.06
CA MET A 73 10.33 -1.42 2.58
C MET A 73 10.59 -2.90 2.90
N ASN A 74 11.86 -3.22 3.11
CA ASN A 74 12.28 -4.49 3.68
C ASN A 74 12.20 -4.41 5.21
N GLY A 75 10.97 -4.58 5.72
CA GLY A 75 10.63 -4.50 7.14
C GLY A 75 9.81 -5.72 7.60
N TYR A 76 8.63 -5.49 8.15
CA TYR A 76 7.76 -6.55 8.67
C TYR A 76 7.36 -7.57 7.59
N ARG A 77 7.15 -7.13 6.34
CA ARG A 77 6.70 -7.99 5.24
C ARG A 77 7.66 -9.17 4.99
N PRO A 78 8.97 -8.97 4.70
CA PRO A 78 9.91 -10.09 4.59
C PRO A 78 9.95 -10.99 5.82
N MET A 79 9.88 -10.45 7.04
CA MET A 79 9.86 -11.26 8.27
C MET A 79 8.62 -12.15 8.35
N VAL A 80 7.46 -11.66 7.90
CA VAL A 80 6.23 -12.46 7.80
C VAL A 80 6.37 -13.52 6.70
N CYS A 81 6.99 -13.20 5.55
CA CYS A 81 7.26 -14.19 4.51
C CYS A 81 8.12 -15.35 5.04
N GLU A 82 9.22 -15.03 5.75
CA GLU A 82 10.10 -16.03 6.36
C GLU A 82 9.38 -16.88 7.41
N PHE A 83 8.54 -16.26 8.25
CA PHE A 83 7.68 -16.98 9.19
C PHE A 83 6.78 -17.99 8.47
N LEU A 84 6.15 -17.61 7.36
CA LEU A 84 5.27 -18.49 6.58
C LEU A 84 6.04 -19.64 5.93
N GLU A 85 7.20 -19.36 5.34
CA GLU A 85 8.07 -20.37 4.74
C GLU A 85 8.58 -21.37 5.79
N LYS A 86 8.96 -20.89 6.98
CA LYS A 86 9.36 -21.76 8.09
C LYS A 86 8.22 -22.61 8.63
N THR A 87 7.01 -22.05 8.68
CA THR A 87 5.82 -22.74 9.20
C THR A 87 5.30 -23.79 8.22
N PHE A 88 5.38 -23.51 6.92
CA PHE A 88 4.92 -24.41 5.86
C PHE A 88 6.04 -24.69 4.84
N PRO A 89 7.11 -25.42 5.21
CA PRO A 89 8.33 -25.57 4.40
C PRO A 89 8.12 -26.30 3.08
N GLU A 90 7.02 -27.06 2.95
CA GLU A 90 6.66 -27.74 1.71
C GLU A 90 5.81 -26.86 0.77
N THR A 91 5.38 -25.67 1.20
CA THR A 91 4.53 -24.79 0.41
C THR A 91 5.35 -23.90 -0.50
N LYS A 92 5.04 -23.93 -1.80
CA LYS A 92 5.55 -22.94 -2.75
C LYS A 92 4.74 -21.66 -2.64
N PHE A 93 5.32 -20.63 -2.04
CA PHE A 93 4.70 -19.32 -1.93
C PHE A 93 4.93 -18.44 -3.17
N THR A 94 3.93 -17.63 -3.49
CA THR A 94 4.06 -16.43 -4.31
C THR A 94 3.80 -15.24 -3.41
N PHE A 95 4.80 -14.36 -3.25
CA PHE A 95 4.69 -13.17 -2.42
C PHE A 95 4.56 -11.92 -3.29
N THR A 96 3.46 -11.19 -3.13
CA THR A 96 3.22 -9.93 -3.84
C THR A 96 3.46 -8.75 -2.89
N ASN A 97 4.49 -7.97 -3.17
CA ASN A 97 4.70 -6.67 -2.56
C ASN A 97 3.96 -5.58 -3.38
N ALA A 98 2.80 -5.17 -2.90
CA ALA A 98 2.03 -4.05 -3.45
C ALA A 98 2.16 -2.78 -2.58
N GLY A 99 3.30 -2.58 -1.90
CA GLY A 99 3.61 -1.34 -1.20
C GLY A 99 3.94 -0.19 -2.18
N ILE A 100 3.39 0.99 -1.93
CA ILE A 100 3.78 2.22 -2.62
C ILE A 100 3.90 3.34 -1.59
N SER A 101 5.13 3.83 -1.40
CA SER A 101 5.42 4.94 -0.49
C SER A 101 4.48 6.11 -0.70
N SER A 102 4.09 6.74 0.43
CA SER A 102 3.28 7.96 0.47
C SER A 102 1.82 7.80 0.02
N THR A 103 1.38 6.59 -0.32
CA THR A 103 -0.01 6.35 -0.76
C THR A 103 -0.91 5.94 0.39
N CYS A 104 -2.16 6.42 0.34
CA CYS A 104 -3.21 6.17 1.33
C CYS A 104 -4.21 5.09 0.90
N SER A 105 -5.16 4.75 1.77
CA SER A 105 -6.18 3.72 1.54
C SER A 105 -7.06 4.01 0.33
N ASN A 106 -7.38 5.27 0.01
CA ASN A 106 -8.08 5.63 -1.22
C ASN A 106 -7.28 5.21 -2.46
N THR A 107 -5.99 5.51 -2.48
CA THR A 107 -5.10 5.09 -3.57
C THR A 107 -5.02 3.56 -3.64
N GLY A 108 -4.93 2.90 -2.47
CA GLY A 108 -5.01 1.45 -2.34
C GLY A 108 -6.27 0.88 -2.98
N ALA A 109 -7.45 1.41 -2.68
CA ALA A 109 -8.73 0.96 -3.24
C ALA A 109 -8.74 1.04 -4.77
N PHE A 110 -8.26 2.15 -5.35
CA PHE A 110 -8.26 2.30 -6.81
C PHE A 110 -7.24 1.40 -7.52
N ARG A 111 -6.12 1.05 -6.88
CA ARG A 111 -5.07 0.22 -7.48
C ARG A 111 -5.09 -1.26 -7.09
N THR A 112 -5.97 -1.67 -6.18
CA THR A 112 -6.05 -3.06 -5.67
C THR A 112 -6.15 -4.07 -6.80
N ASN A 113 -6.97 -3.79 -7.82
CA ASN A 113 -7.06 -4.67 -8.98
C ASN A 113 -5.72 -4.81 -9.72
N ARG A 114 -5.11 -3.68 -10.13
CA ARG A 114 -3.87 -3.67 -10.90
C ARG A 114 -2.71 -4.30 -10.14
N ASP A 115 -2.57 -3.98 -8.85
CA ASP A 115 -1.36 -4.29 -8.08
C ASP A 115 -1.45 -5.62 -7.33
N VAL A 116 -2.66 -6.16 -7.12
CA VAL A 116 -2.87 -7.39 -6.35
C VAL A 116 -3.68 -8.40 -7.16
N LEU A 117 -4.93 -8.07 -7.51
CA LEU A 117 -5.86 -9.06 -8.07
C LEU A 117 -5.50 -9.51 -9.49
N SER A 118 -4.74 -8.70 -10.24
CA SER A 118 -4.21 -9.06 -11.55
C SER A 118 -3.21 -10.22 -11.50
N GLN A 119 -2.64 -10.50 -10.33
CA GLN A 119 -1.67 -11.57 -10.08
C GLN A 119 -2.35 -12.90 -9.69
N GLY A 120 -3.69 -12.91 -9.61
CA GLY A 120 -4.49 -14.09 -9.29
C GLY A 120 -5.10 -14.06 -7.87
N PRO A 121 -5.85 -15.11 -7.50
CA PRO A 121 -6.50 -15.19 -6.19
C PRO A 121 -5.49 -15.12 -5.05
N VAL A 122 -5.76 -14.27 -4.06
CA VAL A 122 -4.92 -14.15 -2.85
C VAL A 122 -5.48 -15.06 -1.76
N ASP A 123 -4.63 -15.88 -1.16
CA ASP A 123 -5.02 -16.83 -0.11
C ASP A 123 -4.87 -16.22 1.29
N LEU A 124 -3.84 -15.40 1.51
CA LEU A 124 -3.63 -14.60 2.71
C LEU A 124 -3.21 -13.17 2.34
N PHE A 125 -3.92 -12.18 2.85
CA PHE A 125 -3.77 -10.79 2.47
C PHE A 125 -3.46 -9.92 3.70
N PHE A 126 -2.44 -9.08 3.58
CA PHE A 126 -2.08 -8.08 4.58
C PHE A 126 -2.34 -6.68 4.05
N VAL A 127 -2.97 -5.83 4.86
CA VAL A 127 -3.22 -4.43 4.50
C VAL A 127 -2.92 -3.47 5.65
N GLU A 128 -2.25 -2.37 5.34
CA GLU A 128 -1.97 -1.29 6.28
C GLU A 128 -1.96 0.07 5.58
N PHE A 129 -2.69 1.04 6.14
CA PHE A 129 -2.71 2.42 5.65
C PHE A 129 -2.95 3.45 6.77
N ALA A 130 -3.06 3.05 8.04
CA ALA A 130 -3.50 3.95 9.12
C ALA A 130 -2.60 5.19 9.25
N VAL A 131 -1.28 5.02 9.18
CA VAL A 131 -0.33 6.14 9.22
C VAL A 131 -0.39 7.02 7.98
N ASN A 132 -0.69 6.45 6.80
CA ASN A 132 -0.76 7.19 5.54
C ASN A 132 -2.07 7.99 5.45
N ASP A 133 -3.19 7.40 5.89
CA ASP A 133 -4.47 8.10 5.97
C ASP A 133 -4.41 9.28 6.94
N ASP A 134 -3.64 9.14 8.03
CA ASP A 134 -3.41 10.21 9.01
C ASP A 134 -2.43 11.30 8.50
N GLN A 135 -1.19 10.90 8.19
CA GLN A 135 -0.08 11.84 7.95
C GLN A 135 0.04 12.30 6.50
N ASP A 136 -0.19 11.40 5.54
CA ASP A 136 0.05 11.65 4.12
C ASP A 136 -1.20 12.21 3.43
N ALA A 137 -2.39 11.76 3.84
CA ALA A 137 -3.64 12.17 3.19
C ALA A 137 -4.54 13.07 4.05
N GLY A 138 -4.32 13.12 5.38
CA GLY A 138 -5.16 13.90 6.30
C GLY A 138 -6.64 13.56 6.18
N HIS A 139 -6.95 12.27 6.02
CA HIS A 139 -8.30 11.81 5.71
C HIS A 139 -9.29 12.09 6.84
N SER A 140 -10.51 12.47 6.45
CA SER A 140 -11.66 12.38 7.35
C SER A 140 -11.97 10.91 7.65
N LYS A 141 -12.84 10.69 8.63
CA LYS A 141 -13.33 9.36 8.98
C LYS A 141 -13.93 8.65 7.77
N GLU A 142 -14.77 9.36 7.02
CA GLU A 142 -15.50 8.85 5.85
C GLU A 142 -14.52 8.45 4.74
N ALA A 143 -13.54 9.29 4.44
CA ALA A 143 -12.52 8.98 3.44
C ALA A 143 -11.72 7.72 3.81
N ALA A 144 -11.27 7.61 5.06
CA ALA A 144 -10.53 6.44 5.54
C ALA A 144 -11.38 5.15 5.52
N ILE A 145 -12.68 5.25 5.84
CA ILE A 145 -13.63 4.13 5.74
C ILE A 145 -13.82 3.71 4.28
N ARG A 146 -14.12 4.65 3.37
CA ARG A 146 -14.40 4.36 1.95
C ARG A 146 -13.22 3.70 1.26
N GLY A 147 -11.99 4.18 1.54
CA GLY A 147 -10.77 3.58 1.02
C GLY A 147 -10.54 2.17 1.55
N MET A 148 -10.54 1.99 2.88
CA MET A 148 -10.26 0.68 3.47
C MET A 148 -11.33 -0.36 3.13
N GLU A 149 -12.61 -0.01 3.22
CA GLU A 149 -13.70 -0.90 2.82
C GLU A 149 -13.64 -1.24 1.33
N GLY A 150 -13.22 -0.29 0.49
CA GLY A 150 -13.00 -0.50 -0.93
C GLY A 150 -12.00 -1.61 -1.22
N VAL A 151 -10.85 -1.59 -0.54
CA VAL A 151 -9.83 -2.65 -0.63
C VAL A 151 -10.41 -3.99 -0.19
N ILE A 152 -10.98 -4.04 1.01
CA ILE A 152 -11.48 -5.28 1.62
C ILE A 152 -12.57 -5.93 0.76
N ALA A 153 -13.54 -5.15 0.30
CA ALA A 153 -14.62 -5.65 -0.53
C ALA A 153 -14.12 -6.22 -1.86
N GLN A 154 -13.10 -5.60 -2.46
CA GLN A 154 -12.50 -6.10 -3.70
C GLN A 154 -11.78 -7.44 -3.49
N ILE A 155 -10.97 -7.58 -2.42
CA ILE A 155 -10.31 -8.84 -2.08
C ILE A 155 -11.36 -9.94 -1.85
N ARG A 156 -12.36 -9.67 -1.00
CA ARG A 156 -13.44 -10.62 -0.67
C ARG A 156 -14.26 -11.03 -1.90
N ARG A 157 -14.55 -10.10 -2.81
CA ARG A 157 -15.26 -10.39 -4.06
C ARG A 157 -14.43 -11.28 -5.00
N HIS A 158 -13.12 -11.02 -5.08
CA HIS A 158 -12.23 -11.78 -5.96
C HIS A 158 -11.95 -13.19 -5.43
N ASN A 159 -11.69 -13.32 -4.12
CA ASN A 159 -11.58 -14.61 -3.45
C ASN A 159 -12.35 -14.59 -2.12
N PRO A 160 -13.55 -15.18 -2.05
CA PRO A 160 -14.34 -15.22 -0.81
C PRO A 160 -13.70 -16.07 0.29
N TYR A 161 -12.67 -16.86 -0.03
CA TYR A 161 -11.91 -17.66 0.93
C TYR A 161 -10.62 -16.98 1.42
N ALA A 162 -10.25 -15.79 0.92
CA ALA A 162 -9.00 -15.14 1.32
C ALA A 162 -8.96 -14.90 2.84
N ASP A 163 -7.88 -15.19 3.54
CA ASP A 163 -7.73 -14.71 4.91
C ASP A 163 -7.13 -13.31 4.88
N ILE A 164 -7.59 -12.40 5.74
CA ILE A 164 -7.16 -10.99 5.71
C ILE A 164 -6.68 -10.57 7.09
N VAL A 165 -5.49 -10.00 7.20
CA VAL A 165 -4.99 -9.35 8.42
C VAL A 165 -4.78 -7.87 8.12
N MET A 166 -5.37 -7.02 8.95
CA MET A 166 -5.16 -5.57 8.91
C MET A 166 -4.17 -5.15 9.99
N VAL A 167 -3.22 -4.28 9.66
CA VAL A 167 -2.19 -3.84 10.61
C VAL A 167 -2.27 -2.33 10.81
N HIS A 168 -2.32 -1.90 12.08
CA HIS A 168 -2.35 -0.49 12.46
C HIS A 168 -0.97 -0.05 12.97
N PHE A 169 -0.15 0.50 12.08
CA PHE A 169 1.12 1.16 12.44
C PHE A 169 0.89 2.51 13.15
N VAL A 170 1.98 3.11 13.65
CA VAL A 170 1.94 4.32 14.47
C VAL A 170 2.95 5.37 14.00
N ASN A 171 2.53 6.64 14.02
CA ASN A 171 3.39 7.81 13.89
C ASN A 171 3.42 8.59 15.23
N PRO A 172 4.28 9.61 15.41
CA PRO A 172 4.36 10.35 16.67
C PRO A 172 3.04 10.99 17.14
N SER A 173 2.25 11.55 16.23
CA SER A 173 0.95 12.19 16.55
C SER A 173 -0.08 11.15 17.03
N MET A 174 -0.13 10.00 16.36
CA MET A 174 -0.96 8.87 16.75
C MET A 174 -0.53 8.29 18.10
N LEU A 175 0.79 8.16 18.34
CA LEU A 175 1.33 7.70 19.62
C LEU A 175 0.91 8.63 20.76
N GLU A 176 1.08 9.94 20.58
CA GLU A 176 0.64 10.95 21.56
C GLU A 176 -0.88 10.83 21.83
N THR A 177 -1.68 10.69 20.77
CA THR A 177 -3.13 10.49 20.89
C THR A 177 -3.48 9.28 21.74
N ILE A 178 -2.78 8.15 21.55
CA ILE A 178 -2.98 6.92 22.33
C ILE A 178 -2.55 7.10 23.78
N GLN A 179 -1.42 7.78 24.03
CA GLN A 179 -0.94 8.04 25.39
C GLN A 179 -1.89 8.95 26.18
N GLN A 180 -2.59 9.86 25.48
CA GLN A 180 -3.73 10.62 26.03
C GLN A 180 -5.02 9.79 26.19
N LYS A 181 -4.94 8.46 26.04
CA LYS A 181 -6.06 7.51 26.12
C LYS A 181 -7.19 7.79 25.13
N LYS A 182 -6.87 8.42 24.00
CA LYS A 182 -7.76 8.61 22.85
C LYS A 182 -7.40 7.61 21.76
N LYS A 183 -8.21 7.53 20.72
CA LYS A 183 -7.94 6.65 19.57
C LYS A 183 -7.61 7.48 18.34
N PRO A 184 -6.53 7.17 17.60
CA PRO A 184 -6.25 7.80 16.31
C PRO A 184 -7.41 7.63 15.34
N LEU A 185 -7.71 8.68 14.58
CA LEU A 185 -8.87 8.73 13.70
C LEU A 185 -8.78 7.66 12.61
N SER A 186 -7.63 7.55 11.94
CA SER A 186 -7.43 6.59 10.84
C SER A 186 -7.52 5.14 11.33
N SER A 187 -6.79 4.76 12.39
CA SER A 187 -6.87 3.43 12.99
C SER A 187 -8.29 3.08 13.44
N SER A 188 -8.99 4.03 14.07
CA SER A 188 -10.39 3.82 14.48
C SER A 188 -11.35 3.64 13.31
N SER A 189 -11.08 4.31 12.18
CA SER A 189 -11.88 4.22 10.96
C SER A 189 -11.67 2.87 10.28
N HIS A 190 -10.42 2.43 10.17
CA HIS A 190 -10.07 1.11 9.64
C HIS A 190 -10.58 -0.02 10.53
N GLU A 191 -10.55 0.15 11.86
CA GLU A 191 -11.09 -0.81 12.83
C GLU A 191 -12.62 -0.98 12.71
N GLN A 192 -13.36 0.08 12.34
CA GLN A 192 -14.80 -0.03 12.04
C GLN A 192 -15.03 -0.94 10.83
N VAL A 193 -14.25 -0.78 9.76
CA VAL A 193 -14.28 -1.67 8.59
C VAL A 193 -13.91 -3.09 9.00
N ALA A 194 -12.84 -3.27 9.77
CA ALA A 194 -12.40 -4.60 10.19
C ALA A 194 -13.49 -5.34 11.00
N LYS A 195 -14.19 -4.66 11.91
CA LYS A 195 -15.32 -5.25 12.64
C LYS A 195 -16.48 -5.60 11.73
N HIS A 196 -16.83 -4.73 10.78
CA HIS A 196 -17.91 -4.95 9.83
C HIS A 196 -17.67 -6.21 8.99
N TYR A 197 -16.44 -6.43 8.53
CA TYR A 197 -16.05 -7.56 7.69
C TYR A 197 -15.46 -8.76 8.46
N GLN A 198 -15.51 -8.75 9.80
CA GLN A 198 -14.91 -9.79 10.66
C GLN A 198 -13.43 -10.08 10.35
N ILE A 199 -12.66 -9.01 10.10
CA ILE A 199 -11.22 -9.06 9.82
C ILE A 199 -10.44 -8.93 11.12
N SER A 200 -9.42 -9.79 11.28
CA SER A 200 -8.51 -9.64 12.41
C SER A 200 -7.55 -8.50 12.20
N THR A 201 -7.20 -7.87 13.32
CA THR A 201 -6.36 -6.67 13.33
C THR A 201 -5.20 -6.82 14.30
N ILE A 202 -4.04 -6.37 13.87
CA ILE A 202 -2.88 -6.12 14.73
C ILE A 202 -2.88 -4.63 15.11
N ASP A 203 -3.19 -4.32 16.36
CA ASP A 203 -3.10 -2.96 16.90
C ASP A 203 -1.69 -2.68 17.41
N LEU A 204 -0.75 -2.63 16.47
CA LEU A 204 0.66 -2.33 16.78
C LEU A 204 0.80 -0.94 17.40
N ALA A 205 -0.06 0.01 17.05
CA ALA A 205 -0.04 1.35 17.60
C ALA A 205 -0.28 1.36 19.12
N SER A 206 -1.34 0.69 19.58
CA SER A 206 -1.60 0.55 21.02
C SER A 206 -0.54 -0.29 21.72
N GLU A 207 0.05 -1.27 21.03
CA GLU A 207 1.11 -2.10 21.61
C GLU A 207 2.42 -1.34 21.82
N VAL A 208 2.84 -0.53 20.84
CA VAL A 208 4.02 0.33 20.96
C VAL A 208 3.81 1.34 22.09
N ALA A 209 2.64 1.96 22.19
CA ALA A 209 2.31 2.87 23.29
C ALA A 209 2.39 2.16 24.65
N ARG A 210 1.81 0.96 24.78
CA ARG A 210 1.86 0.15 26.00
C ARG A 210 3.29 -0.19 26.40
N LEU A 211 4.11 -0.62 25.45
CA LEU A 211 5.50 -1.00 25.71
C LEU A 211 6.36 0.21 26.11
N ILE A 212 6.11 1.38 25.51
CA ILE A 212 6.76 2.64 25.90
C ILE A 212 6.31 3.08 27.31
N ASP A 213 5.01 3.08 27.58
CA ASP A 213 4.46 3.45 28.90
C ASP A 213 4.95 2.51 30.03
N ALA A 214 5.39 1.30 29.69
CA ALA A 214 5.92 0.30 30.62
C ALA A 214 7.46 0.24 30.66
N ASP A 215 8.16 1.18 30.03
CA ASP A 215 9.63 1.23 29.93
C ASP A 215 10.29 -0.01 29.29
N GLN A 216 9.54 -0.76 28.48
CA GLN A 216 10.00 -1.97 27.76
C GLN A 216 10.44 -1.68 26.32
N LEU A 217 10.14 -0.49 25.82
CA LEU A 217 10.50 -0.02 24.49
C LEU A 217 10.72 1.49 24.54
N THR A 218 11.67 1.99 23.78
CA THR A 218 11.76 3.44 23.50
C THR A 218 11.36 3.71 22.06
N TRP A 219 10.86 4.92 21.77
CA TRP A 219 10.56 5.33 20.38
C TRP A 219 11.79 5.20 19.46
N LYS A 220 12.99 5.46 20.01
CA LYS A 220 14.25 5.28 19.29
C LYS A 220 14.54 3.81 18.97
N GLN A 221 14.28 2.88 19.88
CA GLN A 221 14.41 1.44 19.61
C GLN A 221 13.36 0.96 18.60
N TYR A 222 12.13 1.47 18.67
CA TYR A 222 11.12 1.19 17.66
C TYR A 222 11.55 1.67 16.27
N GLY A 223 12.14 2.86 16.20
CA GLY A 223 12.83 3.40 15.01
C GLY A 223 12.10 4.54 14.29
N GLY A 224 10.87 4.86 14.69
CA GLY A 224 10.07 5.94 14.10
C GLY A 224 8.85 5.44 13.31
N THR A 225 8.21 6.35 12.56
CA THR A 225 7.07 6.01 11.67
C THR A 225 7.45 4.93 10.67
N HIS A 226 8.69 4.96 10.16
CA HIS A 226 9.30 3.85 9.43
C HIS A 226 10.12 3.04 10.44
N PRO A 227 9.59 1.94 10.99
CA PRO A 227 10.23 1.29 12.12
C PRO A 227 11.59 0.74 11.72
N ALA A 228 12.52 0.69 12.67
CA ALA A 228 13.79 -0.01 12.51
C ALA A 228 13.54 -1.54 12.49
N PRO A 229 14.58 -2.37 12.21
CA PRO A 229 14.41 -3.83 12.26
C PRO A 229 13.76 -4.33 13.56
N PHE A 230 14.09 -3.74 14.70
CA PHE A 230 13.48 -4.09 16.00
C PHE A 230 11.97 -3.79 16.06
N GLY A 231 11.53 -2.60 15.63
CA GLY A 231 10.10 -2.27 15.59
C GLY A 231 9.30 -3.10 14.59
N ASN A 232 9.89 -3.43 13.43
CA ASN A 232 9.28 -4.35 12.47
C ASN A 232 9.14 -5.77 13.03
N ALA A 233 10.11 -6.23 13.81
CA ALA A 233 10.08 -7.54 14.42
C ALA A 233 8.98 -7.68 15.49
N ILE A 234 8.63 -6.62 16.21
CA ILE A 234 7.43 -6.59 17.09
C ILE A 234 6.16 -6.82 16.27
N CYS A 235 6.02 -6.12 15.13
CA CYS A 235 4.88 -6.31 14.23
C CYS A 235 4.79 -7.76 13.73
N ALA A 236 5.90 -8.31 13.24
CA ALA A 236 5.97 -9.69 12.77
C ALA A 236 5.62 -10.70 13.88
N ALA A 237 6.11 -10.50 15.10
CA ALA A 237 5.79 -11.36 16.25
C ALA A 237 4.30 -11.31 16.62
N MET A 238 3.64 -10.15 16.53
CA MET A 238 2.20 -10.05 16.74
C MET A 238 1.40 -10.78 15.65
N ILE A 239 1.84 -10.70 14.38
CA ILE A 239 1.24 -11.43 13.25
C ILE A 239 1.41 -12.94 13.42
N ASP A 240 2.61 -13.40 13.76
CA ASP A 240 2.89 -14.81 14.08
C ASP A 240 1.95 -15.29 15.18
N LYS A 241 1.92 -14.59 16.34
CA LYS A 241 1.05 -14.95 17.46
C LYS A 241 -0.42 -15.05 17.06
N LEU A 242 -0.91 -14.12 16.22
CA LEU A 242 -2.27 -14.15 15.69
C LEU A 242 -2.52 -15.40 14.84
N LEU A 243 -1.67 -15.66 13.84
CA LEU A 243 -1.87 -16.74 12.87
C LEU A 243 -1.67 -18.11 13.52
N THR A 244 -0.62 -18.25 14.34
CA THR A 244 -0.36 -19.47 15.12
C THR A 244 -1.54 -19.81 16.02
N ARG A 245 -2.13 -18.83 16.71
CA ARG A 245 -3.36 -19.04 17.50
C ARG A 245 -4.53 -19.44 16.61
N ALA A 246 -4.78 -18.72 15.52
CA ALA A 246 -5.92 -18.98 14.65
C ALA A 246 -5.84 -20.36 13.96
N TRP A 247 -4.64 -20.84 13.68
CA TRP A 247 -4.38 -22.14 13.05
C TRP A 247 -4.40 -23.33 14.01
N GLN A 248 -4.47 -23.12 15.32
CA GLN A 248 -4.72 -24.20 16.28
C GLN A 248 -6.15 -24.72 16.20
N GLU A 249 -7.08 -23.90 15.72
CA GLU A 249 -8.46 -24.33 15.50
C GLU A 249 -8.53 -25.34 14.34
N SER A 250 -9.61 -26.12 14.32
CA SER A 250 -9.96 -27.02 13.22
C SER A 250 -11.34 -26.64 12.70
N GLY A 251 -11.53 -26.75 11.39
CA GLY A 251 -12.80 -26.41 10.75
C GLY A 251 -12.72 -26.62 9.25
N PRO A 252 -13.86 -26.69 8.55
CA PRO A 252 -13.86 -26.79 7.10
C PRO A 252 -13.40 -25.49 6.43
N LYS A 253 -12.98 -25.58 5.16
CA LYS A 253 -12.82 -24.42 4.29
C LYS A 253 -14.18 -23.78 4.02
N GLU A 254 -14.34 -22.51 4.34
CA GLU A 254 -15.61 -21.80 4.22
C GLU A 254 -15.43 -20.38 3.67
N LYS A 255 -16.43 -19.90 2.94
CA LYS A 255 -16.45 -18.51 2.49
C LYS A 255 -16.56 -17.62 3.72
N HIS A 256 -15.75 -16.57 3.75
CA HIS A 256 -15.92 -15.53 4.75
C HIS A 256 -17.25 -14.82 4.58
N SER A 257 -17.93 -14.55 5.70
CA SER A 257 -19.12 -13.70 5.69
C SER A 257 -18.76 -12.31 5.18
N THR A 258 -19.61 -11.76 4.32
CA THR A 258 -19.51 -10.38 3.84
C THR A 258 -20.81 -9.67 4.14
N PRO A 259 -20.78 -8.47 4.73
CA PRO A 259 -21.98 -7.68 4.96
C PRO A 259 -22.75 -7.40 3.66
N ASP A 260 -24.08 -7.45 3.75
CA ASP A 260 -24.97 -7.14 2.62
C ASP A 260 -24.81 -5.69 2.15
N GLN A 261 -24.69 -4.78 3.12
CA GLN A 261 -24.51 -3.34 2.88
C GLN A 261 -23.11 -2.89 3.26
N PRO A 262 -22.53 -1.94 2.49
CA PRO A 262 -21.30 -1.30 2.92
C PRO A 262 -21.55 -0.46 4.18
N LEU A 263 -20.48 -0.20 4.93
CA LEU A 263 -20.47 0.69 6.08
C LEU A 263 -20.70 2.14 5.63
N ASP A 264 -20.17 2.51 4.46
CA ASP A 264 -20.48 3.77 3.78
C ASP A 264 -21.03 3.47 2.37
N VAL A 265 -22.19 4.03 2.03
CA VAL A 265 -22.83 3.80 0.72
C VAL A 265 -21.99 4.26 -0.47
N PHE A 266 -21.02 5.15 -0.24
CA PHE A 266 -20.08 5.69 -1.22
C PHE A 266 -18.70 5.03 -1.16
N SER A 267 -18.61 3.87 -0.50
CA SER A 267 -17.39 3.07 -0.40
C SER A 267 -16.77 2.73 -1.76
N PHE A 268 -15.44 2.70 -1.82
CA PHE A 268 -14.68 2.48 -3.05
C PHE A 268 -14.60 0.99 -3.44
N ARG A 269 -15.70 0.25 -3.25
CA ARG A 269 -15.79 -1.21 -3.47
C ARG A 269 -15.64 -1.62 -4.93
N ASN A 270 -15.79 -0.67 -5.86
CA ASN A 270 -15.58 -0.84 -7.30
C ASN A 270 -14.43 0.08 -7.79
N GLY A 271 -13.60 0.53 -6.85
CA GLY A 271 -12.46 1.40 -7.11
C GLY A 271 -11.55 0.82 -8.19
N ARG A 272 -11.19 1.66 -9.16
CA ARG A 272 -10.29 1.29 -10.26
C ARG A 272 -9.50 2.49 -10.76
N LEU A 273 -8.38 2.19 -11.41
CA LEU A 273 -7.64 3.14 -12.24
C LEU A 273 -8.27 3.20 -13.63
N ILE A 274 -8.35 4.41 -14.17
CA ILE A 274 -8.81 4.71 -15.53
C ILE A 274 -7.61 5.27 -16.29
N ASP A 275 -7.30 4.68 -17.44
CA ASP A 275 -6.19 5.12 -18.28
C ASP A 275 -6.42 6.56 -18.77
N VAL A 276 -5.39 7.40 -18.68
CA VAL A 276 -5.44 8.79 -19.12
C VAL A 276 -5.75 8.96 -20.60
N LYS A 277 -5.51 7.93 -21.42
CA LYS A 277 -5.87 7.91 -22.86
C LYS A 277 -7.37 7.98 -23.12
N HIS A 278 -8.21 7.76 -22.12
CA HIS A 278 -9.66 7.93 -22.25
C HIS A 278 -10.09 9.40 -22.18
N ALA A 279 -9.20 10.32 -21.81
CA ALA A 279 -9.49 11.75 -21.84
C ALA A 279 -9.48 12.29 -23.28
N LYS A 280 -10.45 13.15 -23.59
CA LYS A 280 -10.49 13.98 -24.80
C LYS A 280 -9.78 15.28 -24.49
N LEU A 281 -8.60 15.48 -25.08
CA LEU A 281 -7.78 16.66 -24.83
C LEU A 281 -8.30 17.82 -25.68
N ALA A 282 -8.79 18.89 -25.05
CA ALA A 282 -9.28 20.06 -25.77
C ALA A 282 -8.14 21.03 -26.08
N SER A 283 -7.33 21.38 -25.09
CA SER A 283 -6.20 22.31 -25.25
C SER A 283 -5.14 22.17 -24.14
N GLY A 284 -3.87 22.37 -24.46
CA GLY A 284 -2.78 22.52 -23.48
C GLY A 284 -2.38 21.27 -22.69
N TRP A 285 -3.02 20.12 -22.93
CA TRP A 285 -2.67 18.84 -22.34
C TRP A 285 -1.90 17.94 -23.32
N GLU A 286 -0.96 17.16 -22.79
CA GLU A 286 -0.15 16.21 -23.54
C GLU A 286 0.12 14.95 -22.72
N ILE A 287 0.07 13.77 -23.34
CA ILE A 287 0.54 12.53 -22.69
C ILE A 287 2.02 12.38 -22.99
N LYS A 288 2.87 12.56 -21.98
CA LYS A 288 4.33 12.43 -22.10
C LYS A 288 4.96 11.92 -20.81
N VAL A 289 6.19 11.42 -20.91
CA VAL A 289 7.06 11.33 -19.75
C VAL A 289 7.56 12.76 -19.46
N PRO A 290 7.36 13.31 -18.25
CA PRO A 290 7.87 14.64 -17.93
C PRO A 290 9.39 14.69 -18.11
N ASP A 291 9.90 15.83 -18.59
CA ASP A 291 11.34 16.06 -18.67
C ASP A 291 11.90 16.31 -17.26
N TRP A 292 12.14 15.21 -16.53
CA TRP A 292 12.48 15.28 -15.11
C TRP A 292 13.75 16.07 -14.82
N GLU A 293 14.70 16.14 -15.76
CA GLU A 293 15.94 16.89 -15.57
C GLU A 293 15.71 18.41 -15.57
N SER A 294 14.68 18.90 -16.27
CA SER A 294 14.32 20.33 -16.27
C SER A 294 13.36 20.74 -15.15
N ILE A 295 12.80 19.77 -14.40
CA ILE A 295 11.82 20.03 -13.35
C ILE A 295 12.45 19.89 -11.96
N SER A 296 12.26 20.93 -11.14
CA SER A 296 12.75 20.95 -9.75
C SER A 296 12.09 19.89 -8.86
N GLY A 297 12.74 19.57 -7.74
CA GLY A 297 12.27 18.57 -6.79
C GLY A 297 12.81 17.16 -7.09
N SER A 298 12.93 16.37 -6.03
CA SER A 298 13.30 14.96 -6.12
C SER A 298 12.18 14.13 -6.74
N LYS A 299 12.51 12.92 -7.22
CA LYS A 299 11.56 11.99 -7.83
C LYS A 299 11.81 10.60 -7.30
N ARG A 300 10.77 9.77 -7.21
CA ARG A 300 10.93 8.34 -7.00
C ARG A 300 11.08 7.67 -8.36
N SER A 301 12.14 6.89 -8.54
CA SER A 301 12.49 6.23 -9.81
C SER A 301 11.33 5.47 -10.45
N ARG A 302 10.45 4.86 -9.64
CA ARG A 302 9.28 4.14 -10.13
C ARG A 302 8.28 4.97 -10.94
N PHE A 303 8.29 6.30 -10.80
CA PHE A 303 7.38 7.20 -11.52
C PHE A 303 8.05 7.92 -12.69
N THR A 304 9.39 7.85 -12.82
CA THR A 304 10.10 8.70 -13.79
C THR A 304 10.01 8.22 -15.24
N SER A 305 9.54 6.98 -15.47
CA SER A 305 9.36 6.40 -16.80
C SER A 305 7.91 6.24 -17.22
N ILE A 306 6.95 6.64 -16.38
CA ILE A 306 5.52 6.50 -16.67
C ILE A 306 5.08 7.67 -17.57
N PRO A 307 4.46 7.41 -18.73
CA PRO A 307 3.77 8.45 -19.48
C PRO A 307 2.59 8.98 -18.68
N MET A 308 2.55 10.30 -18.47
CA MET A 308 1.54 10.99 -17.68
C MET A 308 0.81 12.01 -18.55
N LEU A 309 -0.44 12.24 -18.23
CA LEU A 309 -1.20 13.35 -18.78
C LEU A 309 -0.78 14.65 -18.08
N CYS A 310 -0.11 15.51 -18.82
CA CYS A 310 0.58 16.69 -18.32
C CYS A 310 -0.02 17.99 -18.87
N ALA A 311 -0.15 18.99 -18.01
CA ALA A 311 -0.42 20.38 -18.39
C ALA A 311 0.25 21.33 -17.39
N GLU A 312 0.69 22.50 -17.88
CA GLU A 312 1.39 23.51 -17.06
C GLU A 312 0.82 24.92 -17.25
N GLN A 313 -0.09 25.10 -18.22
CA GLN A 313 -0.65 26.40 -18.56
C GLN A 313 -2.06 26.53 -17.97
N PRO A 314 -2.35 27.62 -17.23
CA PRO A 314 -3.72 27.95 -16.84
C PRO A 314 -4.70 27.91 -18.02
N GLY A 315 -5.88 27.35 -17.79
CA GLY A 315 -6.91 27.20 -18.81
C GLY A 315 -6.72 26.01 -19.75
N ALA A 316 -5.63 25.23 -19.63
CA ALA A 316 -5.52 23.95 -20.33
C ALA A 316 -6.68 23.03 -19.92
N GLU A 317 -7.38 22.45 -20.89
CA GLU A 317 -8.69 21.83 -20.70
C GLU A 317 -8.78 20.44 -21.34
N LEU A 318 -9.48 19.54 -20.66
CA LEU A 318 -9.84 18.21 -21.15
C LEU A 318 -11.23 17.80 -20.68
N GLU A 319 -11.77 16.78 -21.34
CA GLU A 319 -13.00 16.10 -20.96
C GLU A 319 -12.74 14.61 -20.71
N LEU A 320 -13.47 14.02 -19.77
CA LEU A 320 -13.41 12.60 -19.47
C LEU A 320 -14.82 12.06 -19.24
N ASP A 321 -15.22 11.10 -20.08
CA ASP A 321 -16.43 10.32 -19.85
C ASP A 321 -16.08 9.16 -18.90
N PHE A 322 -16.88 8.94 -17.86
CA PHE A 322 -16.69 7.85 -16.90
C PHE A 322 -18.03 7.29 -16.40
N GLU A 323 -17.99 6.13 -15.78
CA GLU A 323 -19.18 5.49 -15.18
C GLU A 323 -18.89 5.14 -13.73
N GLY A 324 -19.81 5.44 -12.82
CA GLY A 324 -19.65 5.11 -11.41
C GLY A 324 -20.28 6.13 -10.47
N THR A 325 -19.66 6.28 -9.31
CA THR A 325 -20.09 7.07 -8.16
C THR A 325 -19.00 8.01 -7.65
N ALA A 326 -17.75 7.82 -8.10
CA ALA A 326 -16.62 8.65 -7.73
C ALA A 326 -15.71 8.93 -8.94
N LEU A 327 -15.02 10.06 -8.91
CA LEU A 327 -13.96 10.42 -9.83
C LEU A 327 -12.81 11.08 -9.06
N GLY A 328 -11.58 10.79 -9.44
CA GLY A 328 -10.37 11.46 -8.97
C GLY A 328 -9.20 11.31 -9.95
N ALA A 329 -8.02 11.69 -9.49
CA ALA A 329 -6.77 11.53 -10.21
C ALA A 329 -5.66 11.04 -9.27
N PHE A 330 -4.93 10.01 -9.71
CA PHE A 330 -3.69 9.57 -9.10
C PHE A 330 -2.52 10.28 -9.80
N ILE A 331 -1.83 11.14 -9.06
CA ILE A 331 -0.89 12.13 -9.57
C ILE A 331 0.49 12.00 -8.93
N VAL A 332 1.48 12.67 -9.52
CA VAL A 332 2.71 13.07 -8.83
C VAL A 332 2.78 14.60 -8.74
N ALA A 333 2.71 15.13 -7.52
CA ALA A 333 2.65 16.56 -7.27
C ALA A 333 4.01 17.10 -6.82
N GLY A 334 4.68 17.87 -7.68
CA GLY A 334 5.99 18.48 -7.40
C GLY A 334 5.92 19.92 -6.87
N PRO A 335 7.08 20.59 -6.75
CA PRO A 335 7.17 21.95 -6.22
C PRO A 335 6.35 22.98 -7.01
N ASP A 336 6.02 22.67 -8.25
CA ASP A 336 5.30 23.47 -9.23
C ASP A 336 3.86 22.99 -9.45
N ALA A 337 3.34 22.08 -8.61
CA ALA A 337 2.00 21.53 -8.77
C ALA A 337 0.92 22.62 -8.59
N GLY A 338 -0.03 22.64 -9.52
CA GLY A 338 -1.12 23.61 -9.54
C GLY A 338 -2.41 23.11 -8.90
N GLN A 339 -3.51 23.75 -9.28
CA GLN A 339 -4.87 23.33 -8.93
C GLN A 339 -5.65 22.92 -10.18
N LEU A 340 -6.56 21.96 -10.05
CA LEU A 340 -7.53 21.62 -11.08
C LEU A 340 -8.91 22.12 -10.69
N GLU A 341 -9.63 22.68 -11.66
CA GLU A 341 -11.04 22.96 -11.56
C GLU A 341 -11.81 21.87 -12.31
N VAL A 342 -12.74 21.21 -11.61
CA VAL A 342 -13.49 20.06 -12.13
C VAL A 342 -14.99 20.36 -12.08
N SER A 343 -15.64 20.27 -13.23
CA SER A 343 -17.10 20.29 -13.36
C SER A 343 -17.57 18.89 -13.77
N ILE A 344 -18.60 18.36 -13.11
CA ILE A 344 -19.20 17.05 -13.43
C ILE A 344 -20.65 17.30 -13.85
N ASP A 345 -21.04 16.72 -14.99
CA ASP A 345 -22.38 16.81 -15.60
C ASP A 345 -22.89 18.25 -15.77
N GLY A 346 -22.00 19.17 -16.14
CA GLY A 346 -22.32 20.60 -16.31
C GLY A 346 -22.58 21.36 -15.02
N GLY A 347 -22.30 20.74 -13.86
CA GLY A 347 -22.36 21.41 -12.55
C GLY A 347 -21.29 22.50 -12.39
N PRO A 348 -21.30 23.23 -11.26
CA PRO A 348 -20.28 24.25 -10.99
C PRO A 348 -18.88 23.63 -10.90
N PHE A 349 -17.88 24.36 -11.38
CA PHE A 349 -16.48 23.99 -11.19
C PHE A 349 -16.13 24.00 -9.71
N LYS A 350 -15.49 22.94 -9.24
CA LYS A 350 -14.90 22.83 -7.90
C LYS A 350 -13.38 22.76 -8.02
N THR A 351 -12.69 23.50 -7.18
CA THR A 351 -11.23 23.57 -7.16
C THR A 351 -10.64 22.45 -6.30
N HIS A 352 -9.60 21.82 -6.82
CA HIS A 352 -8.88 20.73 -6.18
C HIS A 352 -7.38 21.02 -6.23
N ASP A 353 -6.79 21.23 -5.05
CA ASP A 353 -5.36 21.48 -4.93
C ASP A 353 -4.56 20.18 -5.08
N LEU A 354 -3.66 20.17 -6.07
CA LEU A 354 -2.77 19.04 -6.29
C LEU A 354 -1.56 19.11 -5.36
N TYR A 355 -1.14 20.33 -4.99
CA TYR A 355 0.01 20.56 -4.14
C TYR A 355 -0.21 19.95 -2.75
N HIS A 356 0.85 19.35 -2.23
CA HIS A 356 0.89 18.77 -0.89
C HIS A 356 2.07 19.36 -0.13
N HIS A 357 2.09 19.36 1.21
CA HIS A 357 3.24 19.94 1.93
C HIS A 357 4.56 19.22 1.62
N TYR A 358 4.52 17.93 1.29
CA TYR A 358 5.68 17.18 0.80
C TYR A 358 6.10 17.54 -0.63
N SER A 359 5.23 18.19 -1.41
CA SER A 359 5.52 18.60 -2.79
C SER A 359 6.65 19.62 -2.89
N LYS A 360 6.96 20.36 -1.82
CA LYS A 360 8.05 21.35 -1.77
C LYS A 360 9.41 20.79 -2.23
N GLY A 361 9.69 19.53 -1.96
CA GLY A 361 10.97 18.89 -2.29
C GLY A 361 10.88 17.63 -3.13
N LEU A 362 9.68 17.17 -3.47
CA LEU A 362 9.44 15.85 -4.06
C LEU A 362 8.23 15.89 -4.99
N HIS A 363 8.31 15.27 -6.15
CA HIS A 363 7.14 14.89 -6.95
C HIS A 363 6.38 13.77 -6.24
N TYR A 364 5.49 14.18 -5.36
CA TYR A 364 4.89 13.35 -4.33
C TYR A 364 3.67 12.59 -4.87
N PRO A 365 3.63 11.24 -4.81
CA PRO A 365 2.51 10.48 -5.32
C PRO A 365 1.30 10.60 -4.39
N ARG A 366 0.15 11.01 -4.91
CA ARG A 366 -1.10 11.07 -4.13
C ARG A 366 -2.33 10.95 -5.02
N THR A 367 -3.44 10.51 -4.44
CA THR A 367 -4.74 10.55 -5.11
C THR A 367 -5.54 11.75 -4.62
N VAL A 368 -6.03 12.55 -5.56
CA VAL A 368 -6.96 13.65 -5.32
C VAL A 368 -8.34 13.20 -5.79
N VAL A 369 -9.28 13.02 -4.86
CA VAL A 369 -10.66 12.65 -5.18
C VAL A 369 -11.45 13.93 -5.47
N PHE A 370 -12.03 14.03 -6.66
CA PHE A 370 -12.80 15.19 -7.10
C PHE A 370 -14.24 15.13 -6.60
N SER A 371 -14.85 13.94 -6.67
CA SER A 371 -16.15 13.64 -6.10
C SER A 371 -16.20 12.18 -5.69
N SER A 372 -16.92 11.87 -4.61
CA SER A 372 -17.15 10.49 -4.16
C SER A 372 -18.62 10.16 -3.92
N GLU A 373 -19.53 11.08 -4.22
CA GLU A 373 -20.96 10.95 -3.85
C GLU A 373 -21.88 11.15 -5.06
N LEU A 374 -21.42 10.73 -6.25
CA LEU A 374 -22.23 10.78 -7.46
C LEU A 374 -23.26 9.66 -7.45
N LYS A 375 -24.38 9.89 -8.13
CA LYS A 375 -25.37 8.83 -8.39
C LYS A 375 -24.75 7.78 -9.30
N PRO A 376 -25.05 6.48 -9.14
CA PRO A 376 -24.58 5.46 -10.07
C PRO A 376 -25.02 5.77 -11.51
N GLY A 377 -24.07 5.83 -12.43
CA GLY A 377 -24.37 6.00 -13.85
C GLY A 377 -23.20 6.54 -14.64
N LYS A 378 -23.50 6.93 -15.89
CA LYS A 378 -22.53 7.59 -16.78
C LYS A 378 -22.49 9.09 -16.47
N HIS A 379 -21.28 9.63 -16.48
CA HIS A 379 -20.97 11.01 -16.17
C HIS A 379 -19.97 11.56 -17.18
N GLN A 380 -19.96 12.87 -17.30
CA GLN A 380 -18.91 13.60 -18.02
C GLN A 380 -18.26 14.60 -17.08
N ALA A 381 -16.92 14.56 -17.00
CA ALA A 381 -16.13 15.54 -16.28
C ALA A 381 -15.43 16.47 -17.27
N LYS A 382 -15.51 17.77 -17.01
CA LYS A 382 -14.73 18.82 -17.64
C LYS A 382 -13.68 19.30 -16.64
N ILE A 383 -12.40 19.20 -17.01
CA ILE A 383 -11.27 19.45 -16.12
C ILE A 383 -10.38 20.51 -16.75
N ARG A 384 -10.05 21.55 -15.99
CA ARG A 384 -9.11 22.59 -16.43
C ARG A 384 -8.08 22.95 -15.37
N VAL A 385 -6.91 23.37 -15.82
CA VAL A 385 -5.88 23.93 -14.92
C VAL A 385 -6.32 25.31 -14.46
N SER A 386 -6.37 25.52 -13.14
CA SER A 386 -6.78 26.80 -12.55
C SER A 386 -5.72 27.89 -12.79
N PRO A 387 -6.12 29.16 -12.97
CA PRO A 387 -5.20 30.29 -12.91
C PRO A 387 -4.68 30.57 -11.49
N GLU A 388 -5.31 29.99 -10.46
CA GLU A 388 -4.85 30.05 -9.08
C GLU A 388 -3.94 28.86 -8.76
N SER A 389 -3.02 29.06 -7.82
CA SER A 389 -2.15 28.00 -7.32
C SER A 389 -1.70 28.24 -5.88
N SER A 390 -1.49 27.15 -5.14
CA SER A 390 -0.88 27.15 -3.81
C SER A 390 0.66 27.05 -3.88
N SER A 391 1.21 26.95 -5.09
CA SER A 391 2.65 26.84 -5.37
C SER A 391 3.06 27.84 -6.46
N PRO A 392 4.36 28.00 -6.75
CA PRO A 392 4.82 28.87 -7.85
C PRO A 392 4.43 28.43 -9.26
N GLY A 393 3.84 27.24 -9.43
CA GLY A 393 3.50 26.69 -10.75
C GLY A 393 2.06 26.19 -10.87
N HIS A 394 1.69 25.78 -12.08
CA HIS A 394 0.35 25.27 -12.40
C HIS A 394 0.37 23.83 -12.91
N ALA A 395 1.44 23.09 -12.63
CA ALA A 395 1.64 21.77 -13.20
C ALA A 395 0.62 20.74 -12.70
N ALA A 396 0.02 20.00 -13.63
CA ALA A 396 -0.73 18.80 -13.36
C ALA A 396 -0.04 17.63 -14.06
N ARG A 397 0.26 16.56 -13.31
CA ARG A 397 0.92 15.34 -13.82
C ARG A 397 0.12 14.13 -13.36
N ILE A 398 -0.84 13.72 -14.19
CA ILE A 398 -1.80 12.66 -13.88
C ILE A 398 -1.29 11.34 -14.44
N MET A 399 -1.05 10.35 -13.58
CA MET A 399 -0.68 8.99 -14.00
C MET A 399 -1.91 8.21 -14.45
N TYR A 400 -3.00 8.34 -13.68
CA TYR A 400 -4.28 7.67 -13.93
C TYR A 400 -5.40 8.57 -13.41
N PHE A 401 -6.56 8.53 -14.07
CA PHE A 401 -7.79 8.90 -13.38
C PHE A 401 -8.20 7.76 -12.44
N THR A 402 -9.02 8.05 -11.44
CA THR A 402 -9.58 7.05 -10.54
C THR A 402 -11.10 7.10 -10.60
N GLY A 403 -11.75 5.93 -10.54
CA GLY A 403 -13.21 5.84 -10.54
C GLY A 403 -13.71 4.77 -9.60
N ASN A 404 -14.98 4.86 -9.21
CA ASN A 404 -15.66 3.84 -8.39
C ASN A 404 -16.98 3.42 -9.04
#